data_AF-A0A8J8SJ39-F1
#
_entry.id   AF-A0A8J8SJ39-F1
#
_cell.length_a   1.000
_cell.length_b   1.000
_cell.length_c   1.000
_cell.angle_alpha   90.00
_cell.angle_beta   90.00
_cell.angle_gamma   90.00
#
_symmetry.space_group_name_H-M   'P 1'
#
loop_
_entity.id
_entity.type
_entity.pdbx_description
1 polymer ?
#
loop_
_entity_poly.entity_id
_entity_poly.type
_entity_poly.pdbx_seq_one_letter_code
_entity_poly.pdbx_strand_id
1 'polypeptide(L)'
;MVAVISGPKYLEDIDKAMGTLRQEIIYKKVDRDIDILEEQEMLKSMDVHLIILDMASVEDHRKVPAFIRKLDAVKDNLRFMIIAPYSLSGHDTMNDLISMGIYDIIGQDDYAGSHILSALIELYESPSTYAKAIKWDKEVAGKRQQEKDFINTGEGRFGKKTTDVITVEKDKIVGTVVIAVAGVMSRIGTTHTALSIGKFLLRKKHGVAIVEMDHSDAFTAIEKAYNNVERKKRLFSLAGMDFYPFDPTTSVSDLILGDYSYVILDMGPYATCDIPEFRRAQERIIVCGVKDWELIALDALLKAEDKNSSHKYLFNFCDHETFKFVNKSMEHLSCYQGAYNPQPFEENDHASEVYEVLLSHVLPQIKEEKKSFFSYIRKKKLIKQHKPILLKKAALNAGSEKTDFLNFLMIILIISVVVIVFVYLVTHTTLFTGIKAYFRSIVN
;
A
#
# COMPACT_ATOMS: atom_id res chain seq x y z
N MET A 1 12.10 -33.80 8.57
CA MET A 1 11.14 -34.68 9.27
C MET A 1 9.83 -33.95 9.53
N VAL A 2 8.74 -34.45 8.95
CA VAL A 2 7.41 -33.82 8.93
C VAL A 2 6.42 -34.72 9.66
N ALA A 3 5.47 -34.10 10.36
CA ALA A 3 4.31 -34.79 10.93
C ALA A 3 3.04 -34.34 10.20
N VAL A 4 2.14 -35.30 9.94
CA VAL A 4 0.88 -35.05 9.23
C VAL A 4 -0.29 -35.51 10.09
N ILE A 5 -1.23 -34.60 10.33
CA ILE A 5 -2.53 -34.89 10.93
C ILE A 5 -3.57 -34.46 9.90
N SER A 6 -4.21 -35.41 9.21
CA SER A 6 -5.11 -35.06 8.12
C SER A 6 -6.20 -36.08 7.85
N GLY A 7 -7.32 -35.65 7.27
CA GLY A 7 -8.32 -36.55 6.71
C GLY A 7 -7.82 -37.26 5.45
N PRO A 8 -8.54 -38.29 4.97
CA PRO A 8 -8.12 -39.04 3.78
C PRO A 8 -8.16 -38.21 2.49
N LYS A 9 -8.82 -37.04 2.49
CA LYS A 9 -9.08 -36.23 1.29
C LYS A 9 -7.79 -35.66 0.68
N TYR A 10 -6.86 -35.16 1.49
CA TYR A 10 -5.66 -34.47 1.02
C TYR A 10 -4.38 -35.28 1.17
N LEU A 11 -4.48 -36.51 1.68
CA LEU A 11 -3.33 -37.34 2.00
C LEU A 11 -2.42 -37.61 0.79
N GLU A 12 -3.01 -37.87 -0.37
CA GLU A 12 -2.26 -38.13 -1.60
C GLU A 12 -1.44 -36.90 -2.05
N ASP A 13 -2.03 -35.71 -1.96
CA ASP A 13 -1.33 -34.46 -2.29
C ASP A 13 -0.23 -34.15 -1.29
N ILE A 14 -0.46 -34.40 0.01
CA ILE A 14 0.55 -34.21 1.05
C ILE A 14 1.74 -35.15 0.81
N ASP A 15 1.48 -36.42 0.53
CA ASP A 15 2.54 -37.41 0.26
C ASP A 15 3.34 -37.05 -1.01
N LYS A 16 2.66 -36.61 -2.09
CA LYS A 16 3.30 -36.12 -3.31
C LYS A 16 4.13 -34.86 -3.06
N ALA A 17 3.63 -33.91 -2.27
CA ALA A 17 4.32 -32.67 -1.94
C ALA A 17 5.61 -32.96 -1.16
N MET A 18 5.52 -33.75 -0.10
CA MET A 18 6.66 -34.08 0.75
C MET A 18 7.70 -34.93 -0.01
N GLY A 19 7.25 -35.85 -0.86
CA GLY A 19 8.13 -36.60 -1.77
C GLY A 19 8.90 -35.69 -2.73
N THR A 20 8.23 -34.69 -3.31
CA THR A 20 8.85 -33.68 -4.20
C THR A 20 9.89 -32.84 -3.46
N LEU A 21 9.58 -32.43 -2.24
CA LEU A 21 10.44 -31.62 -1.36
C LEU A 21 11.52 -32.45 -0.64
N ARG A 22 11.59 -33.76 -0.90
CA ARG A 22 12.50 -34.71 -0.25
C ARG A 22 12.43 -34.67 1.28
N GLN A 23 11.22 -34.45 1.80
CA GLN A 23 10.93 -34.44 3.22
C GLN A 23 10.37 -35.78 3.67
N GLU A 24 10.97 -36.36 4.70
CA GLU A 24 10.49 -37.59 5.31
C GLU A 24 9.33 -37.31 6.27
N ILE A 25 8.20 -37.98 6.07
CA ILE A 25 7.06 -37.98 7.00
C ILE A 25 7.31 -39.07 8.05
N ILE A 26 7.60 -38.67 9.29
CA ILE A 26 7.93 -39.59 10.38
C ILE A 26 6.74 -39.92 11.27
N TYR A 27 5.67 -39.13 11.16
CA TYR A 27 4.44 -39.33 11.89
C TYR A 27 3.24 -38.97 11.03
N LYS A 28 2.21 -39.81 11.07
CA LYS A 28 1.02 -39.68 10.25
C LYS A 28 -0.21 -40.18 11.01
N LYS A 29 -1.12 -39.28 11.35
CA LYS A 29 -2.47 -39.60 11.86
C LYS A 29 -3.49 -39.28 10.78
N VAL A 30 -4.24 -40.30 10.37
CA VAL A 30 -5.28 -40.16 9.35
C VAL A 30 -6.60 -40.67 9.88
N ASP A 31 -7.52 -39.75 10.17
CA ASP A 31 -8.89 -40.03 10.57
C ASP A 31 -9.78 -38.83 10.14
N ARG A 32 -11.09 -38.95 10.28
CA ARG A 32 -12.03 -37.85 10.06
C ARG A 32 -12.45 -37.16 11.37
N ASP A 33 -12.15 -37.77 12.51
CA ASP A 33 -12.57 -37.31 13.83
C ASP A 33 -11.43 -37.48 14.86
N ILE A 34 -10.39 -36.65 14.72
CA ILE A 34 -9.15 -36.74 15.51
C ILE A 34 -9.28 -35.87 16.76
N ASP A 35 -9.12 -36.45 17.96
CA ASP A 35 -8.81 -35.66 19.16
C ASP A 35 -7.32 -35.25 19.13
N ILE A 36 -7.08 -34.03 18.67
CA ILE A 36 -5.74 -33.50 18.47
C ILE A 36 -4.91 -33.41 19.76
N LEU A 37 -5.55 -33.35 20.94
CA LEU A 37 -4.82 -33.27 22.21
C LEU A 37 -4.20 -34.61 22.62
N GLU A 38 -4.74 -35.74 22.14
CA GLU A 38 -4.16 -37.08 22.41
C GLU A 38 -2.85 -37.30 21.66
N GLU A 39 -2.70 -36.69 20.48
CA GLU A 39 -1.50 -36.84 19.64
C GLU A 39 -0.30 -36.01 20.12
N GLN A 40 -0.54 -35.10 21.07
CA GLN A 40 0.43 -34.13 21.56
C GLN A 40 1.67 -34.78 22.20
N GLU A 41 1.51 -35.78 23.06
CA GLU A 41 2.63 -36.36 23.83
C GLU A 41 3.61 -37.11 22.92
N MET A 42 3.08 -37.79 21.92
CA MET A 42 3.90 -38.46 20.91
C MET A 42 4.68 -37.44 20.07
N LEU A 43 4.03 -36.37 19.60
CA LEU A 43 4.68 -35.33 18.82
C LEU A 43 5.76 -34.56 19.60
N LYS A 44 5.59 -34.37 20.91
CA LYS A 44 6.63 -33.76 21.75
C LYS A 44 7.95 -34.55 21.71
N SER A 45 7.86 -35.88 21.72
CA SER A 45 9.02 -36.77 21.76
C SER A 45 9.75 -36.92 20.42
N MET A 46 9.12 -36.56 19.31
CA MET A 46 9.64 -36.74 17.95
C MET A 46 10.38 -35.49 17.46
N ASP A 47 11.46 -35.66 16.71
CA ASP A 47 12.15 -34.53 16.07
C ASP A 47 11.42 -34.10 14.79
N VAL A 48 10.50 -33.15 14.94
CA VAL A 48 9.63 -32.64 13.88
C VAL A 48 9.85 -31.15 13.75
N HIS A 49 10.11 -30.68 12.52
CA HIS A 49 10.27 -29.25 12.21
C HIS A 49 9.02 -28.63 11.55
N LEU A 50 8.13 -29.46 11.00
CA LEU A 50 6.91 -29.03 10.33
C LEU A 50 5.75 -29.97 10.66
N ILE A 51 4.62 -29.39 11.07
CA ILE A 51 3.34 -30.09 11.23
C ILE A 51 2.37 -29.59 10.17
N ILE A 52 1.84 -30.51 9.36
CA ILE A 52 0.73 -30.25 8.43
C ILE A 52 -0.56 -30.72 9.11
N LEU A 53 -1.50 -29.81 9.31
CA LEU A 53 -2.75 -30.05 10.04
C LEU A 53 -3.97 -29.71 9.19
N ASP A 54 -4.81 -30.69 8.88
CA ASP A 54 -6.13 -30.47 8.29
C ASP A 54 -7.20 -30.30 9.36
N MET A 55 -7.68 -29.07 9.50
CA MET A 55 -8.67 -28.71 10.52
C MET A 55 -10.02 -29.40 10.32
N ALA A 56 -10.36 -29.83 9.10
CA ALA A 56 -11.61 -30.54 8.85
C ALA A 56 -11.60 -31.98 9.41
N SER A 57 -10.43 -32.50 9.78
CA SER A 57 -10.27 -33.82 10.39
C SER A 57 -10.23 -33.80 11.93
N VAL A 58 -10.25 -32.62 12.54
CA VAL A 58 -10.18 -32.45 14.00
C VAL A 58 -11.59 -32.39 14.57
N GLU A 59 -11.85 -33.23 15.59
CA GLU A 59 -13.17 -33.32 16.27
C GLU A 59 -13.65 -31.94 16.75
N ASP A 60 -12.79 -31.23 17.48
CA ASP A 60 -13.05 -29.86 17.95
C ASP A 60 -11.91 -28.93 17.56
N HIS A 61 -12.11 -28.18 16.48
CA HIS A 61 -11.13 -27.22 15.98
C HIS A 61 -10.76 -26.15 17.03
N ARG A 62 -11.58 -25.88 18.05
CA ARG A 62 -11.26 -24.93 19.13
C ARG A 62 -10.12 -25.42 20.02
N LYS A 63 -9.81 -26.72 20.00
CA LYS A 63 -8.65 -27.30 20.70
C LYS A 63 -7.32 -27.01 19.97
N VAL A 64 -7.34 -26.64 18.68
CA VAL A 64 -6.14 -26.48 17.85
C VAL A 64 -5.17 -25.40 18.37
N PRO A 65 -5.60 -24.18 18.76
CA PRO A 65 -4.69 -23.19 19.33
C PRO A 65 -4.02 -23.68 20.64
N ALA A 66 -4.77 -24.41 21.48
CA ALA A 66 -4.23 -24.96 22.71
C ALA A 66 -3.20 -26.08 22.45
N PHE A 67 -3.45 -26.93 21.47
CA PHE A 67 -2.51 -27.94 20.98
C PHE A 67 -1.20 -27.30 20.52
N ILE A 68 -1.28 -26.27 19.66
CA ILE A 68 -0.10 -25.60 19.13
C ILE A 68 0.71 -24.93 20.24
N ARG A 69 0.07 -24.16 21.13
CA ARG A 69 0.76 -23.51 22.27
C ARG A 69 1.56 -24.50 23.11
N LYS A 70 1.04 -25.72 23.32
CA LYS A 70 1.71 -26.75 24.12
C LYS A 70 2.89 -27.40 23.42
N LEU A 71 2.89 -27.45 22.09
CA LEU A 71 4.04 -27.93 21.31
C LEU A 71 5.11 -26.86 21.19
N ASP A 72 4.71 -25.63 20.91
CA ASP A 72 5.59 -24.46 20.76
C ASP A 72 6.35 -24.15 22.07
N ALA A 73 5.75 -24.43 23.22
CA ALA A 73 6.41 -24.30 24.53
C ALA A 73 7.57 -25.28 24.78
N VAL A 74 7.69 -26.34 23.97
CA VAL A 74 8.67 -27.42 24.17
C VAL A 74 9.62 -27.56 22.98
N LYS A 75 9.22 -27.09 21.79
CA LYS A 75 10.00 -27.22 20.56
C LYS A 75 10.35 -25.86 19.98
N ASP A 76 11.64 -25.57 19.91
CA ASP A 76 12.14 -24.40 19.19
C ASP A 76 12.01 -24.63 17.66
N ASN A 77 11.60 -23.59 16.92
CA ASN A 77 11.50 -23.58 15.45
C ASN A 77 10.49 -24.56 14.83
N LEU A 78 9.44 -24.94 15.55
CA LEU A 78 8.36 -25.76 15.01
C LEU A 78 7.42 -24.94 14.12
N ARG A 79 7.30 -25.33 12.85
CA ARG A 79 6.42 -24.67 11.87
C ARG A 79 5.09 -25.41 11.72
N PHE A 80 4.01 -24.66 11.51
CA PHE A 80 2.67 -25.21 11.27
C PHE A 80 2.13 -24.79 9.91
N MET A 81 1.63 -25.75 9.13
CA MET A 81 0.90 -25.51 7.89
C MET A 81 -0.52 -26.05 8.05
N ILE A 82 -1.50 -25.16 7.96
CA ILE A 82 -2.90 -25.44 8.29
C ILE A 82 -3.70 -25.56 7.01
N ILE A 83 -4.44 -26.65 6.84
CA ILE A 83 -5.46 -26.78 5.79
C ILE A 83 -6.80 -26.51 6.47
N ALA A 84 -7.48 -25.44 6.08
CA ALA A 84 -8.71 -24.98 6.72
C ALA A 84 -9.88 -24.92 5.73
N PRO A 85 -11.06 -25.45 6.07
CA PRO A 85 -12.27 -25.21 5.30
C PRO A 85 -12.68 -23.74 5.39
N TYR A 86 -13.18 -23.19 4.28
CA TYR A 86 -13.60 -21.79 4.21
C TYR A 86 -14.72 -21.41 5.19
N SER A 87 -15.51 -22.39 5.63
CA SER A 87 -16.52 -22.21 6.68
C SER A 87 -15.94 -21.77 8.02
N LEU A 88 -14.64 -21.98 8.26
CA LEU A 88 -13.94 -21.49 9.45
C LEU A 88 -13.38 -20.07 9.29
N SER A 89 -13.48 -19.46 8.10
CA SER A 89 -13.09 -18.06 7.90
C SER A 89 -13.89 -17.16 8.84
N GLY A 90 -13.16 -16.39 9.66
CA GLY A 90 -13.74 -15.52 10.68
C GLY A 90 -14.21 -16.21 11.96
N HIS A 91 -13.95 -17.50 12.12
CA HIS A 91 -14.13 -18.18 13.41
C HIS A 91 -13.02 -17.75 14.40
N ASP A 92 -13.33 -17.69 15.70
CA ASP A 92 -12.38 -17.27 16.75
C ASP A 92 -11.09 -18.12 16.74
N THR A 93 -11.23 -19.41 16.42
CA THR A 93 -10.11 -20.33 16.20
C THR A 93 -9.11 -19.83 15.15
N MET A 94 -9.58 -19.31 14.00
CA MET A 94 -8.68 -18.81 12.97
C MET A 94 -7.98 -17.53 13.42
N ASN A 95 -8.69 -16.66 14.15
CA ASN A 95 -8.12 -15.45 14.72
C ASN A 95 -7.03 -15.78 15.75
N ASP A 96 -7.25 -16.78 16.60
CA ASP A 96 -6.26 -17.26 17.55
C ASP A 96 -4.99 -17.78 16.84
N LEU A 97 -5.15 -18.57 15.76
CA LEU A 97 -4.02 -19.08 14.98
C LEU A 97 -3.21 -17.95 14.33
N ILE A 98 -3.88 -16.96 13.74
CA ILE A 98 -3.24 -15.81 13.12
C ILE A 98 -2.52 -14.96 14.18
N SER A 99 -3.16 -14.74 15.33
CA SER A 99 -2.57 -14.00 16.47
C SER A 99 -1.34 -14.70 17.04
N MET A 100 -1.28 -16.03 16.93
CA MET A 100 -0.13 -16.85 17.29
C MET A 100 0.98 -16.88 16.23
N GLY A 101 0.83 -16.14 15.12
CA GLY A 101 1.86 -16.07 14.06
C GLY A 101 1.75 -17.16 12.99
N ILE A 102 0.64 -17.89 12.93
CA ILE A 102 0.45 -19.01 12.00
C ILE A 102 -0.24 -18.50 10.74
N TYR A 103 0.53 -18.36 9.67
CA TYR A 103 0.06 -17.74 8.42
C TYR A 103 -0.02 -18.70 7.24
N ASP A 104 0.61 -19.87 7.34
CA ASP A 104 0.63 -20.90 6.30
C ASP A 104 -0.71 -21.64 6.27
N ILE A 105 -1.77 -20.94 5.86
CA ILE A 105 -3.14 -21.45 5.86
C ILE A 105 -3.61 -21.64 4.41
N ILE A 106 -3.89 -22.90 4.05
CA ILE A 106 -4.41 -23.34 2.76
C ILE A 106 -5.93 -23.47 2.84
N GLY A 107 -6.65 -22.85 1.90
CA GLY A 107 -8.10 -22.96 1.81
C GLY A 107 -8.56 -24.16 1.00
N GLN A 108 -9.54 -24.91 1.52
CA GLN A 108 -10.03 -26.14 0.88
C GLN A 108 -10.77 -25.94 -0.47
N ASP A 109 -11.17 -24.70 -0.82
CA ASP A 109 -11.89 -24.40 -2.08
C ASP A 109 -11.18 -23.38 -3.01
N ASP A 110 -9.93 -22.99 -2.71
CA ASP A 110 -9.17 -22.03 -3.54
C ASP A 110 -8.72 -22.60 -4.89
N TYR A 111 -8.62 -23.92 -4.97
CA TYR A 111 -8.14 -24.63 -6.13
C TYR A 111 -9.34 -25.28 -6.81
N ALA A 112 -9.73 -24.73 -7.97
CA ALA A 112 -10.77 -25.29 -8.81
C ALA A 112 -10.41 -26.73 -9.19
N GLY A 113 -10.90 -27.69 -8.40
CA GLY A 113 -10.56 -29.11 -8.49
C GLY A 113 -9.58 -29.59 -7.42
N SER A 114 -10.02 -29.63 -6.15
CA SER A 114 -9.60 -30.51 -5.04
C SER A 114 -8.12 -30.76 -4.70
N HIS A 115 -7.15 -30.22 -5.44
CA HIS A 115 -5.74 -30.52 -5.26
C HIS A 115 -5.00 -29.37 -4.58
N ILE A 116 -4.36 -29.67 -3.44
CA ILE A 116 -3.58 -28.70 -2.65
C ILE A 116 -2.06 -28.80 -2.87
N LEU A 117 -1.62 -29.73 -3.74
CA LEU A 117 -0.21 -30.05 -3.97
C LEU A 117 0.67 -28.81 -4.23
N SER A 118 0.29 -27.95 -5.18
CA SER A 118 1.07 -26.76 -5.52
C SER A 118 1.16 -25.76 -4.37
N ALA A 119 0.09 -25.65 -3.57
CA ALA A 119 0.02 -24.77 -2.41
C ALA A 119 0.98 -25.21 -1.30
N LEU A 120 1.02 -26.52 -1.04
CA LEU A 120 1.92 -27.12 -0.05
C LEU A 120 3.39 -26.87 -0.43
N ILE A 121 3.72 -27.02 -1.72
CA ILE A 121 5.08 -26.78 -2.24
C ILE A 121 5.44 -25.30 -2.14
N GLU A 122 4.60 -24.39 -2.64
CA GLU A 122 4.83 -22.94 -2.59
C GLU A 122 5.04 -22.48 -1.14
N LEU A 123 4.15 -22.89 -0.23
CA LEU A 123 4.25 -22.50 1.16
C LEU A 123 5.50 -23.08 1.81
N TYR A 124 5.87 -24.33 1.55
CA TYR A 124 7.08 -24.90 2.12
C TYR A 124 8.33 -24.07 1.76
N GLU A 125 8.48 -23.73 0.47
CA GLU A 125 9.60 -22.94 -0.04
C GLU A 125 9.56 -21.48 0.40
N SER A 126 8.35 -20.90 0.46
CA SER A 126 8.11 -19.49 0.77
C SER A 126 7.00 -19.34 1.81
N PRO A 127 7.35 -19.20 3.10
CA PRO A 127 6.38 -18.99 4.16
C PRO A 127 5.42 -17.83 3.88
N SER A 128 4.16 -18.07 4.18
CA SER A 128 3.09 -17.10 4.06
C SER A 128 3.30 -15.94 5.02
N THR A 129 2.65 -14.84 4.70
CA THR A 129 2.64 -13.64 5.54
C THR A 129 1.25 -13.40 6.09
N TYR A 130 1.16 -12.64 7.18
CA TYR A 130 -0.11 -12.17 7.71
C TYR A 130 -1.03 -11.59 6.62
N ALA A 131 -0.46 -10.85 5.65
CA ALA A 131 -1.21 -10.27 4.54
C ALA A 131 -1.91 -11.31 3.66
N LYS A 132 -1.28 -12.47 3.41
CA LYS A 132 -1.91 -13.59 2.68
C LYS A 132 -2.95 -14.32 3.57
N ALA A 133 -2.75 -14.33 4.89
CA ALA A 133 -3.62 -14.99 5.86
C ALA A 133 -4.86 -14.16 6.27
N ILE A 134 -4.88 -12.84 6.03
CA ILE A 134 -5.94 -11.92 6.49
C ILE A 134 -7.34 -12.27 5.97
N LYS A 135 -7.44 -13.05 4.88
CA LYS A 135 -8.72 -13.57 4.36
C LYS A 135 -9.44 -14.52 5.34
N TRP A 136 -8.74 -15.02 6.34
CA TRP A 136 -9.25 -15.92 7.38
C TRP A 136 -9.71 -15.18 8.65
N ASP A 137 -9.48 -13.87 8.71
CA ASP A 137 -9.82 -13.03 9.86
C ASP A 137 -11.32 -12.67 9.94
N LYS A 138 -11.81 -12.52 11.18
CA LYS A 138 -13.24 -12.29 11.52
C LYS A 138 -13.79 -10.97 11.00
N GLU A 139 -12.98 -9.91 10.99
CA GLU A 139 -13.44 -8.60 10.53
C GLU A 139 -13.50 -8.49 9.00
N VAL A 140 -12.69 -9.29 8.30
CA VAL A 140 -12.65 -9.35 6.83
C VAL A 140 -13.71 -10.28 6.26
N ALA A 141 -13.95 -11.44 6.91
CA ALA A 141 -14.99 -12.39 6.49
C ALA A 141 -16.40 -11.82 6.62
N GLY A 142 -16.68 -11.07 7.69
CA GLY A 142 -17.97 -10.39 7.90
C GLY A 142 -18.32 -9.37 6.81
N LYS A 143 -17.32 -8.68 6.25
CA LYS A 143 -17.50 -7.73 5.14
C LYS A 143 -17.82 -8.45 3.82
N ARG A 144 -17.19 -9.60 3.54
CA ARG A 144 -17.44 -10.41 2.34
C ARG A 144 -18.83 -11.05 2.33
N GLN A 145 -19.34 -11.49 3.48
CA GLN A 145 -20.69 -12.07 3.57
C GLN A 145 -21.76 -11.02 3.27
N GLN A 146 -21.61 -9.80 3.82
CA GLN A 146 -22.51 -8.68 3.51
C GLN A 146 -22.45 -8.25 2.04
N GLU A 147 -21.28 -8.31 1.40
CA GLU A 147 -21.13 -8.09 -0.05
C GLU A 147 -21.78 -9.19 -0.89
N LYS A 148 -21.63 -10.47 -0.50
CA LYS A 148 -22.27 -11.61 -1.18
C LYS A 148 -23.79 -11.58 -1.04
N ASP A 149 -24.30 -11.23 0.13
CA ASP A 149 -25.74 -11.12 0.38
C ASP A 149 -26.35 -9.94 -0.41
N PHE A 150 -25.62 -8.83 -0.55
CA PHE A 150 -26.01 -7.71 -1.43
C PHE A 150 -26.02 -8.09 -2.92
N ILE A 151 -25.02 -8.85 -3.37
CA ILE A 151 -24.94 -9.35 -4.76
C ILE A 151 -26.10 -10.30 -5.07
N ASN A 152 -26.46 -11.18 -4.13
CA ASN A 152 -27.48 -12.20 -4.34
C ASN A 152 -28.92 -11.70 -4.18
N THR A 153 -29.18 -10.79 -3.23
CA THR A 153 -30.55 -10.35 -2.92
C THR A 153 -30.89 -8.98 -3.51
N GLY A 154 -29.89 -8.17 -3.85
CA GLY A 154 -30.10 -6.80 -4.33
C GLY A 154 -30.74 -5.85 -3.33
N GLU A 155 -30.93 -6.28 -2.07
CA GLU A 155 -31.48 -5.45 -0.99
C GLU A 155 -30.37 -5.07 0.00
N GLY A 156 -29.97 -3.81 -0.08
CA GLY A 156 -29.09 -3.14 0.87
C GLY A 156 -29.53 -1.69 1.02
N ARG A 157 -29.17 -1.05 2.15
CA ARG A 157 -29.67 0.27 2.63
C ARG A 157 -29.58 1.46 1.64
N PHE A 158 -29.04 1.29 0.44
CA PHE A 158 -28.99 2.31 -0.60
C PHE A 158 -29.37 1.76 -1.98
N GLY A 159 -30.66 1.92 -2.34
CA GLY A 159 -31.10 2.37 -3.68
C GLY A 159 -30.81 1.50 -4.92
N LYS A 160 -31.88 0.86 -5.38
CA LYS A 160 -32.25 0.35 -6.73
C LYS A 160 -31.35 0.65 -7.95
N LYS A 161 -31.10 -0.44 -8.71
CA LYS A 161 -30.59 -0.64 -10.09
C LYS A 161 -30.21 0.60 -10.93
N THR A 162 -28.98 0.57 -11.45
CA THR A 162 -28.69 1.03 -12.82
C THR A 162 -27.82 -0.01 -13.50
N THR A 163 -28.33 -0.55 -14.60
CA THR A 163 -27.66 -1.47 -15.53
C THR A 163 -26.44 -0.81 -16.14
N ASP A 164 -25.30 -1.49 -16.05
CA ASP A 164 -24.12 -1.53 -16.94
C ASP A 164 -22.89 -1.84 -16.08
N VAL A 165 -22.75 -3.12 -15.71
CA VAL A 165 -21.56 -3.63 -15.04
C VAL A 165 -20.49 -3.82 -16.11
N ILE A 166 -19.57 -2.85 -16.20
CA ILE A 166 -18.28 -3.06 -16.86
C ILE A 166 -17.44 -3.86 -15.87
N THR A 167 -17.29 -5.16 -16.11
CA THR A 167 -16.38 -6.02 -15.36
C THR A 167 -14.95 -5.61 -15.70
N VAL A 168 -14.36 -4.77 -14.84
CA VAL A 168 -12.93 -4.51 -14.86
C VAL A 168 -12.28 -5.55 -13.95
N GLU A 169 -11.74 -6.62 -14.54
CA GLU A 169 -10.80 -7.48 -13.84
C GLU A 169 -9.53 -6.66 -13.56
N LYS A 170 -9.30 -6.40 -12.27
CA LYS A 170 -8.03 -5.87 -11.76
C LYS A 170 -7.50 -6.87 -10.76
N ASP A 171 -6.24 -7.24 -10.92
CA ASP A 171 -5.41 -7.75 -9.83
C ASP A 171 -5.29 -6.64 -8.80
N LYS A 172 -6.28 -6.60 -7.90
CA LYS A 172 -6.38 -5.64 -6.81
C LYS A 172 -5.35 -6.08 -5.78
N ILE A 173 -4.37 -5.23 -5.46
CA ILE A 173 -3.63 -5.40 -4.21
C ILE A 173 -4.70 -5.34 -3.09
N VAL A 174 -4.96 -6.49 -2.46
CA VAL A 174 -5.97 -6.61 -1.40
C VAL A 174 -5.30 -6.26 -0.08
N GLY A 175 -5.56 -5.06 0.45
CA GLY A 175 -5.05 -4.59 1.74
C GLY A 175 -4.44 -3.19 1.70
N THR A 176 -4.04 -2.68 2.85
CA THR A 176 -3.30 -1.42 3.00
C THR A 176 -1.84 -1.62 2.63
N VAL A 177 -1.31 -0.77 1.76
CA VAL A 177 0.12 -0.78 1.39
C VAL A 177 0.91 0.05 2.40
N VAL A 178 2.00 -0.50 2.92
CA VAL A 178 2.95 0.23 3.79
C VAL A 178 4.17 0.66 2.99
N ILE A 179 4.47 1.96 3.05
CA ILE A 179 5.64 2.58 2.43
C ILE A 179 6.51 3.12 3.55
N ALA A 180 7.71 2.58 3.74
CA ALA A 180 8.67 3.09 4.70
C ALA A 180 9.67 4.03 4.03
N VAL A 181 9.85 5.22 4.59
CA VAL A 181 10.78 6.24 4.12
C VAL A 181 11.80 6.50 5.23
N ALA A 182 13.06 6.18 4.98
CA ALA A 182 14.17 6.46 5.89
C ALA A 182 15.20 7.35 5.17
N GLY A 183 15.97 8.13 5.92
CA GLY A 183 17.08 8.92 5.37
C GLY A 183 18.43 8.30 5.71
N VAL A 184 19.43 8.41 4.83
CA VAL A 184 20.80 7.98 5.16
C VAL A 184 21.35 8.72 6.40
N MET A 185 20.87 9.94 6.64
CA MET A 185 21.19 10.76 7.80
C MET A 185 20.03 11.71 8.14
N SER A 186 20.10 12.35 9.31
CA SER A 186 19.18 13.42 9.68
C SER A 186 19.23 14.58 8.69
N ARG A 187 18.11 15.29 8.53
CA ARG A 187 17.97 16.50 7.69
C ARG A 187 18.20 16.29 6.18
N ILE A 188 18.13 15.05 5.68
CA ILE A 188 18.25 14.74 4.24
C ILE A 188 16.91 14.85 3.46
N GLY A 189 15.81 15.14 4.16
CA GLY A 189 14.49 15.31 3.58
C GLY A 189 13.57 14.10 3.71
N THR A 190 13.79 13.21 4.68
CA THR A 190 12.92 12.03 4.95
C THR A 190 11.45 12.42 5.14
N THR A 191 11.17 13.28 6.12
CA THR A 191 9.83 13.81 6.38
C THR A 191 9.24 14.47 5.15
N HIS A 192 10.01 15.33 4.48
CA HIS A 192 9.57 16.01 3.27
C HIS A 192 9.12 15.02 2.17
N THR A 193 9.91 13.96 1.95
CA THR A 193 9.59 12.90 1.00
C THR A 193 8.33 12.13 1.42
N ALA A 194 8.20 11.75 2.70
CA ALA A 194 7.01 11.07 3.21
C ALA A 194 5.73 11.88 2.99
N LEU A 195 5.77 13.19 3.30
CA LEU A 195 4.68 14.13 3.04
C LEU A 195 4.35 14.25 1.55
N SER A 196 5.38 14.39 0.71
CA SER A 196 5.21 14.55 -0.73
C SER A 196 4.59 13.31 -1.39
N ILE A 197 5.01 12.11 -0.96
CA ILE A 197 4.41 10.85 -1.40
C ILE A 197 2.95 10.77 -0.95
N GLY A 198 2.65 11.17 0.30
CA GLY A 198 1.29 11.19 0.80
C GLY A 198 0.37 12.10 0.00
N LYS A 199 0.86 13.30 -0.35
CA LYS A 199 0.16 14.23 -1.22
C LYS A 199 -0.08 13.66 -2.62
N PHE A 200 0.93 13.03 -3.20
CA PHE A 200 0.83 12.36 -4.50
C PHE A 200 -0.24 11.25 -4.51
N LEU A 201 -0.24 10.38 -3.49
CA LEU A 201 -1.23 9.30 -3.37
C LEU A 201 -2.64 9.84 -3.12
N LEU A 202 -2.78 10.91 -2.35
CA LEU A 202 -4.04 11.61 -2.14
C LEU A 202 -4.60 12.17 -3.47
N ARG A 203 -3.75 12.74 -4.35
CA ARG A 203 -4.16 13.19 -5.70
C ARG A 203 -4.69 12.04 -6.55
N LYS A 204 -4.07 10.85 -6.43
CA LYS A 204 -4.56 9.60 -7.05
C LYS A 204 -5.82 9.03 -6.37
N LYS A 205 -6.41 9.76 -5.42
CA LYS A 205 -7.65 9.46 -4.69
C LYS A 205 -7.55 8.21 -3.82
N HIS A 206 -6.38 8.02 -3.21
CA HIS A 206 -6.16 6.99 -2.21
C HIS A 206 -6.31 7.58 -0.81
N GLY A 207 -6.82 6.79 0.14
CA GLY A 207 -6.79 7.15 1.56
C GLY A 207 -5.38 6.96 2.11
N VAL A 208 -4.83 7.99 2.74
CA VAL A 208 -3.43 8.02 3.21
C VAL A 208 -3.36 8.37 4.69
N ALA A 209 -2.60 7.57 5.43
CA ALA A 209 -2.08 7.93 6.76
C ALA A 209 -0.56 8.10 6.68
N ILE A 210 -0.03 9.08 7.42
CA ILE A 210 1.40 9.29 7.58
C ILE A 210 1.72 9.18 9.06
N VAL A 211 2.75 8.41 9.40
CA VAL A 211 3.11 8.04 10.76
C VAL A 211 4.55 8.47 11.02
N GLU A 212 4.76 9.27 12.05
CA GLU A 212 6.10 9.62 12.51
C GLU A 212 6.63 8.52 13.42
N MET A 213 7.66 7.81 12.98
CA MET A 213 8.27 6.67 13.71
C MET A 213 9.59 7.05 14.40
N ASP A 214 10.04 8.30 14.22
CA ASP A 214 11.20 8.88 14.90
C ASP A 214 10.78 9.98 15.87
N HIS A 215 11.56 10.21 16.92
CA HIS A 215 11.30 11.22 17.95
C HIS A 215 11.66 12.66 17.50
N SER A 216 11.32 13.01 16.25
CA SER A 216 11.73 14.30 15.65
C SER A 216 10.80 15.46 16.02
N ASP A 217 9.60 15.15 16.53
CA ASP A 217 8.48 16.07 16.80
C ASP A 217 8.05 16.91 15.58
N ALA A 218 8.41 16.48 14.36
CA ALA A 218 8.11 17.22 13.15
C ALA A 218 6.59 17.34 12.93
N PHE A 219 5.83 16.28 13.21
CA PHE A 219 4.38 16.33 13.02
C PHE A 219 3.70 17.19 14.08
N THR A 220 4.25 17.19 15.29
CA THR A 220 3.81 18.10 16.37
C THR A 220 4.08 19.56 16.00
N ALA A 221 5.23 19.85 15.38
CA ALA A 221 5.55 21.20 14.88
C ALA A 221 4.60 21.61 13.74
N ILE A 222 4.30 20.71 12.80
CA ILE A 222 3.31 20.92 11.74
C ILE A 222 1.94 21.20 12.36
N GLU A 223 1.46 20.37 13.29
CA GLU A 223 0.17 20.56 13.95
C GLU A 223 0.04 21.95 14.58
N LYS A 224 1.10 22.45 15.23
CA LYS A 224 1.12 23.77 15.87
C LYS A 224 1.20 24.93 14.88
N ALA A 225 1.78 24.71 13.71
CA ALA A 225 1.97 25.75 12.69
C ALA A 225 0.69 26.06 11.91
N TYR A 226 -0.27 25.14 11.85
CA TYR A 226 -1.50 25.28 11.07
C TYR A 226 -2.73 25.47 11.97
N ASN A 227 -3.51 26.51 11.70
CA ASN A 227 -4.71 26.85 12.47
C ASN A 227 -5.95 26.00 12.11
N ASN A 228 -5.92 25.32 10.96
CA ASN A 228 -7.06 24.59 10.37
C ASN A 228 -6.95 23.06 10.53
N VAL A 229 -6.26 22.61 11.57
CA VAL A 229 -6.05 21.19 11.85
C VAL A 229 -7.26 20.59 12.58
N GLU A 230 -7.70 19.41 12.17
CA GLU A 230 -8.72 18.65 12.89
C GLU A 230 -8.07 17.63 13.83
N ARG A 231 -8.20 17.82 15.13
CA ARG A 231 -7.60 16.95 16.16
C ARG A 231 -8.52 15.80 16.55
N LYS A 232 -7.93 14.63 16.72
CA LYS A 232 -8.53 13.43 17.35
C LYS A 232 -7.54 12.85 18.35
N LYS A 233 -7.98 11.87 19.14
CA LYS A 233 -7.24 11.35 20.31
C LYS A 233 -5.78 10.95 20.03
N ARG A 234 -5.48 10.36 18.86
CA ARG A 234 -4.13 9.87 18.49
C ARG A 234 -3.61 10.41 17.14
N LEU A 235 -4.36 11.30 16.49
CA LEU A 235 -4.03 11.77 15.15
C LEU A 235 -4.56 13.19 14.94
N PHE A 236 -4.00 13.87 13.95
CA PHE A 236 -4.59 15.08 13.41
C PHE A 236 -4.73 15.01 11.89
N SER A 237 -5.72 15.69 11.32
CA SER A 237 -5.93 15.72 9.88
C SER A 237 -5.58 17.10 9.32
N LEU A 238 -4.71 17.12 8.29
CA LEU A 238 -4.30 18.35 7.59
C LEU A 238 -4.25 18.07 6.07
N ALA A 239 -4.77 19.01 5.27
CA ALA A 239 -4.75 18.93 3.80
C ALA A 239 -5.31 17.62 3.19
N GLY A 240 -6.21 16.92 3.91
CA GLY A 240 -6.81 15.67 3.47
C GLY A 240 -5.99 14.41 3.79
N MET A 241 -4.87 14.55 4.53
CA MET A 241 -4.05 13.46 5.05
C MET A 241 -4.23 13.37 6.56
N ASP A 242 -4.18 12.13 7.09
CA ASP A 242 -4.17 11.88 8.53
C ASP A 242 -2.73 11.66 9.01
N PHE A 243 -2.37 12.38 10.06
CA PHE A 243 -1.05 12.40 10.67
C PHE A 243 -1.10 11.76 12.04
N TYR A 244 -0.21 10.79 12.26
CA TYR A 244 0.03 10.18 13.55
C TYR A 244 1.39 10.69 14.04
N PRO A 245 1.41 11.68 14.95
CA PRO A 245 2.64 12.07 15.64
C PRO A 245 3.29 10.88 16.33
N PHE A 246 4.59 11.00 16.60
CA PHE A 246 5.32 9.95 17.29
C PHE A 246 4.64 9.58 18.62
N ASP A 247 4.30 8.30 18.75
CA ASP A 247 3.80 7.69 19.97
C ASP A 247 4.39 6.28 20.06
N PRO A 248 5.20 5.96 21.09
CA PRO A 248 5.90 4.68 21.19
C PRO A 248 4.95 3.50 21.41
N THR A 249 3.67 3.77 21.70
CA THR A 249 2.61 2.76 21.83
C THR A 249 1.83 2.56 20.52
N THR A 250 2.16 3.30 19.45
CA THR A 250 1.52 3.14 18.15
C THR A 250 2.11 1.93 17.44
N SER A 251 1.29 0.90 17.27
CA SER A 251 1.62 -0.20 16.38
C SER A 251 1.18 0.12 14.96
N VAL A 252 2.06 -0.09 13.98
CA VAL A 252 1.70 0.01 12.56
C VAL A 252 0.54 -0.94 12.23
N SER A 253 0.41 -2.06 12.94
CA SER A 253 -0.72 -2.99 12.80
C SER A 253 -2.08 -2.35 13.11
N ASP A 254 -2.16 -1.46 14.10
CA ASP A 254 -3.41 -0.76 14.45
C ASP A 254 -3.88 0.15 13.30
N LEU A 255 -2.93 0.66 12.52
CA LEU A 255 -3.18 1.57 11.39
C LEU A 255 -3.56 0.84 10.11
N ILE A 256 -3.03 -0.37 9.93
CA ILE A 256 -3.36 -1.28 8.82
C ILE A 256 -4.81 -1.81 8.94
N LEU A 257 -5.35 -1.91 10.16
CA LEU A 257 -6.77 -2.20 10.39
C LEU A 257 -7.70 -1.02 10.05
N GLY A 258 -7.13 0.17 9.81
CA GLY A 258 -7.86 1.35 9.37
C GLY A 258 -8.31 1.30 7.90
N ASP A 259 -9.19 2.23 7.52
CA ASP A 259 -9.69 2.34 6.13
C ASP A 259 -8.70 3.09 5.19
N TYR A 260 -7.39 2.93 5.38
CA TYR A 260 -6.36 3.56 4.54
C TYR A 260 -5.95 2.63 3.40
N SER A 261 -5.77 3.19 2.21
CA SER A 261 -5.16 2.47 1.09
C SER A 261 -3.64 2.41 1.24
N TYR A 262 -3.04 3.46 1.79
CA TYR A 262 -1.60 3.55 2.04
C TYR A 262 -1.32 4.09 3.44
N VAL A 263 -0.33 3.49 4.10
CA VAL A 263 0.29 3.98 5.33
C VAL A 263 1.74 4.30 5.00
N ILE A 264 2.15 5.54 5.24
CA ILE A 264 3.53 6.00 5.01
C ILE A 264 4.21 6.16 6.36
N LEU A 265 5.31 5.45 6.56
CA LEU A 265 6.12 5.54 7.77
C LEU A 265 7.29 6.50 7.50
N ASP A 266 7.30 7.63 8.20
CA ASP A 266 8.48 8.50 8.30
C ASP A 266 9.39 7.93 9.38
N MET A 267 10.39 7.17 8.95
CA MET A 267 11.28 6.41 9.82
C MET A 267 12.43 7.24 10.39
N GLY A 268 12.57 8.51 9.96
CA GLY A 268 13.73 9.32 10.33
C GLY A 268 15.05 8.78 9.76
N PRO A 269 16.19 8.94 10.48
CA PRO A 269 17.48 8.44 10.05
C PRO A 269 17.56 6.90 10.13
N TYR A 270 18.04 6.27 9.07
CA TYR A 270 18.15 4.82 8.94
C TYR A 270 18.98 4.19 10.07
N ALA A 271 20.07 4.84 10.47
CA ALA A 271 20.97 4.33 11.52
C ALA A 271 20.29 4.15 12.88
N THR A 272 19.16 4.82 13.13
CA THR A 272 18.45 4.80 14.41
C THR A 272 17.00 4.34 14.29
N CYS A 273 16.53 3.99 13.10
CA CYS A 273 15.14 3.60 12.91
C CYS A 273 14.88 2.13 13.29
N ASP A 274 13.61 1.78 13.42
CA ASP A 274 13.18 0.38 13.58
C ASP A 274 13.42 -0.38 12.25
N ILE A 275 14.60 -0.99 12.12
CA ILE A 275 15.02 -1.74 10.94
C ILE A 275 14.07 -2.92 10.64
N PRO A 276 13.63 -3.74 11.63
CA PRO A 276 12.59 -4.73 11.40
C PRO A 276 11.33 -4.16 10.74
N GLU A 277 10.77 -3.06 11.25
CA GLU A 277 9.57 -2.45 10.68
C GLU A 277 9.84 -1.85 9.29
N PHE A 278 10.98 -1.19 9.10
CA PHE A 278 11.41 -0.74 7.77
C PHE A 278 11.46 -1.88 6.75
N ARG A 279 12.04 -3.02 7.15
CA ARG A 279 12.15 -4.23 6.30
C ARG A 279 10.79 -4.90 6.08
N ARG A 280 9.77 -4.65 6.90
CA ARG A 280 8.42 -5.22 6.73
C ARG A 280 7.59 -4.45 5.70
N ALA A 281 7.92 -3.20 5.40
CA ALA A 281 7.21 -2.41 4.41
C ALA A 281 7.30 -3.00 2.98
N GLN A 282 6.22 -2.87 2.22
CA GLN A 282 6.15 -3.30 0.81
C GLN A 282 7.03 -2.43 -0.09
N GLU A 283 7.13 -1.14 0.23
CA GLU A 283 8.06 -0.22 -0.42
C GLU A 283 9.03 0.37 0.60
N ARG A 284 10.32 0.31 0.28
CA ARG A 284 11.41 0.73 1.14
C ARG A 284 12.22 1.79 0.44
N ILE A 285 12.08 3.03 0.88
CA ILE A 285 12.71 4.19 0.25
C ILE A 285 13.79 4.74 1.18
N ILE A 286 15.02 4.83 0.69
CA ILE A 286 16.15 5.47 1.35
C ILE A 286 16.42 6.81 0.69
N VAL A 287 16.19 7.90 1.41
CA VAL A 287 16.47 9.26 0.96
C VAL A 287 17.96 9.54 1.14
N CYS A 288 18.62 9.89 0.04
CA CYS A 288 20.06 10.02 -0.09
C CYS A 288 20.48 11.44 -0.47
N GLY A 289 21.72 11.75 -0.13
CA GLY A 289 22.44 12.92 -0.59
C GLY A 289 23.47 12.60 -1.66
N VAL A 290 24.03 13.63 -2.29
CA VAL A 290 25.11 13.49 -3.30
C VAL A 290 26.38 14.24 -2.94
N LYS A 291 26.38 15.03 -1.87
CA LYS A 291 27.54 15.83 -1.48
C LYS A 291 28.49 14.94 -0.71
N ASP A 292 29.78 15.23 -0.79
CA ASP A 292 30.83 14.36 -0.26
C ASP A 292 30.63 13.99 1.22
N TRP A 293 30.15 14.94 2.04
CA TRP A 293 29.86 14.69 3.46
C TRP A 293 28.60 13.85 3.72
N GLU A 294 27.65 13.81 2.77
CA GLU A 294 26.43 12.98 2.85
C GLU A 294 26.71 11.54 2.37
N LEU A 295 27.66 11.37 1.43
CA LEU A 295 28.04 10.07 0.89
C LEU A 295 28.67 9.14 1.93
N ILE A 296 29.29 9.69 2.98
CA ILE A 296 29.85 8.90 4.09
C ILE A 296 28.76 8.07 4.77
N ALA A 297 27.59 8.66 5.02
CA ALA A 297 26.47 7.97 5.65
C ALA A 297 25.83 6.93 4.72
N LEU A 298 25.78 7.23 3.42
CA LEU A 298 25.33 6.27 2.40
C LEU A 298 26.27 5.05 2.33
N ASP A 299 27.58 5.27 2.28
CA ASP A 299 28.59 4.19 2.25
C ASP A 299 28.51 3.31 3.51
N ALA A 300 28.33 3.91 4.69
CA ALA A 300 28.14 3.17 5.93
C ALA A 300 26.88 2.28 5.89
N LEU A 301 25.76 2.81 5.38
CA LEU A 301 24.52 2.04 5.21
C LEU A 301 24.72 0.87 4.24
N LEU A 302 25.30 1.13 3.06
CA LEU A 302 25.53 0.10 2.05
C LEU A 302 26.43 -1.04 2.54
N LYS A 303 27.40 -0.73 3.41
CA LYS A 303 28.27 -1.75 4.03
C LYS A 303 27.59 -2.56 5.13
N ALA A 304 26.63 -1.96 5.84
CA ALA A 304 25.96 -2.58 6.98
C ALA A 304 24.78 -3.47 6.59
N GLU A 305 24.21 -3.26 5.40
CA GLU A 305 22.96 -3.89 4.98
C GLU A 305 23.17 -4.96 3.90
N ASP A 306 22.82 -6.21 4.23
CA ASP A 306 22.98 -7.35 3.31
C ASP A 306 21.99 -7.32 2.13
N LYS A 307 20.83 -6.65 2.29
CA LYS A 307 19.74 -6.63 1.29
C LYS A 307 19.54 -5.27 0.62
N ASN A 308 20.64 -4.61 0.27
CA ASN A 308 20.62 -3.30 -0.40
C ASN A 308 19.75 -3.25 -1.67
N SER A 309 19.65 -4.34 -2.42
CA SER A 309 18.87 -4.43 -3.67
C SER A 309 17.35 -4.36 -3.48
N SER A 310 16.87 -4.59 -2.25
CA SER A 310 15.44 -4.47 -1.91
C SER A 310 15.01 -3.02 -1.65
N HIS A 311 15.96 -2.08 -1.62
CA HIS A 311 15.72 -0.67 -1.33
C HIS A 311 15.70 0.17 -2.61
N LYS A 312 14.90 1.24 -2.57
CA LYS A 312 14.86 2.30 -3.59
C LYS A 312 15.57 3.52 -3.05
N TYR A 313 16.63 3.97 -3.71
CA TYR A 313 17.48 5.08 -3.26
C TYR A 313 17.03 6.37 -3.98
N LEU A 314 16.46 7.31 -3.24
CA LEU A 314 15.97 8.59 -3.77
C LEU A 314 16.99 9.69 -3.45
N PHE A 315 17.71 10.18 -4.45
CA PHE A 315 18.75 11.20 -4.28
C PHE A 315 18.16 12.61 -4.35
N ASN A 316 18.11 13.28 -3.20
CA ASN A 316 17.57 14.64 -3.09
C ASN A 316 18.65 15.70 -3.35
N PHE A 317 18.19 16.89 -3.79
CA PHE A 317 19.03 18.07 -3.98
C PHE A 317 20.27 17.82 -4.86
N CYS A 318 20.06 17.14 -5.98
CA CYS A 318 21.10 16.87 -6.98
C CYS A 318 20.60 17.25 -8.39
N ASP A 319 21.50 17.84 -9.19
CA ASP A 319 21.26 18.02 -10.61
C ASP A 319 21.41 16.69 -11.37
N HIS A 320 20.99 16.69 -12.63
CA HIS A 320 20.95 15.48 -13.44
C HIS A 320 22.34 14.88 -13.70
N GLU A 321 23.37 15.72 -13.90
CA GLU A 321 24.74 15.25 -14.16
C GLU A 321 25.34 14.60 -12.93
N THR A 322 25.15 15.20 -11.76
CA THR A 322 25.59 14.67 -10.47
C THR A 322 24.87 13.36 -10.14
N PHE A 323 23.55 13.31 -10.33
CA PHE A 323 22.79 12.06 -10.15
C PHE A 323 23.31 10.96 -11.07
N LYS A 324 23.52 11.26 -12.36
CA LYS A 324 24.03 10.29 -13.34
C LYS A 324 25.41 9.77 -12.96
N PHE A 325 26.28 10.62 -12.41
CA PHE A 325 27.59 10.21 -11.90
C PHE A 325 27.47 9.23 -10.72
N VAL A 326 26.66 9.56 -9.71
CA VAL A 326 26.45 8.69 -8.54
C VAL A 326 25.76 7.39 -8.93
N ASN A 327 24.75 7.45 -9.80
CA ASN A 327 24.00 6.29 -10.26
C ASN A 327 24.90 5.25 -10.98
N LYS A 328 25.90 5.69 -11.75
CA LYS A 328 26.91 4.78 -12.34
C LYS A 328 27.70 4.00 -11.29
N SER A 329 27.95 4.61 -10.13
CA SER A 329 28.65 3.95 -9.02
C SER A 329 27.75 3.02 -8.22
N MET A 330 26.44 3.00 -8.54
CA MET A 330 25.38 2.25 -7.86
C MET A 330 24.71 1.24 -8.82
N GLU A 331 25.41 0.77 -9.87
CA GLU A 331 24.89 0.08 -11.07
C GLU A 331 24.00 -1.18 -10.85
N HIS A 332 23.80 -1.63 -9.61
CA HIS A 332 22.93 -2.76 -9.25
C HIS A 332 21.78 -2.38 -8.31
N LEU A 333 21.65 -1.10 -7.97
CA LEU A 333 20.68 -0.58 -7.02
C LEU A 333 19.64 0.29 -7.72
N SER A 334 18.40 0.25 -7.20
CA SER A 334 17.29 1.01 -7.76
C SER A 334 17.39 2.47 -7.34
N CYS A 335 18.04 3.31 -8.15
CA CYS A 335 18.26 4.72 -7.84
C CYS A 335 17.32 5.65 -8.62
N TYR A 336 16.86 6.70 -7.95
CA TYR A 336 15.92 7.68 -8.47
C TYR A 336 16.40 9.10 -8.15
N GLN A 337 16.25 10.02 -9.09
CA GLN A 337 16.53 11.43 -8.86
C GLN A 337 15.31 12.07 -8.19
N GLY A 338 15.51 12.70 -7.03
CA GLY A 338 14.48 13.47 -6.36
C GLY A 338 14.11 14.73 -7.13
N ALA A 339 12.80 14.99 -7.27
CA ALA A 339 12.33 16.22 -7.87
C ALA A 339 12.51 17.41 -6.92
N TYR A 340 12.77 18.59 -7.48
CA TYR A 340 12.72 19.83 -6.70
C TYR A 340 11.26 20.18 -6.38
N ASN A 341 10.84 19.80 -5.17
CA ASN A 341 9.58 20.22 -4.57
C ASN A 341 9.90 20.93 -3.25
N PRO A 342 9.86 22.28 -3.18
CA PRO A 342 10.19 22.99 -1.95
C PRO A 342 9.07 22.94 -0.91
N GLN A 343 7.83 22.60 -1.32
CA GLN A 343 6.67 22.63 -0.46
C GLN A 343 5.87 21.32 -0.54
N PRO A 344 5.98 20.40 0.44
CA PRO A 344 5.53 19.01 0.29
C PRO A 344 4.01 18.83 0.28
N PHE A 345 3.24 19.86 0.67
CA PHE A 345 1.78 19.85 0.65
C PHE A 345 1.19 20.33 -0.69
N GLU A 346 2.02 20.92 -1.55
CA GLU A 346 1.65 21.45 -2.85
C GLU A 346 1.81 20.41 -3.95
N GLU A 347 1.14 20.66 -5.08
CA GLU A 347 1.25 19.79 -6.24
C GLU A 347 2.53 20.07 -7.00
N ASN A 348 3.21 19.01 -7.43
CA ASN A 348 4.41 19.12 -8.24
C ASN A 348 4.39 17.97 -9.25
N ASP A 349 4.29 18.31 -10.54
CA ASP A 349 4.13 17.33 -11.61
C ASP A 349 5.41 16.50 -11.80
N HIS A 350 6.58 17.12 -11.75
CA HIS A 350 7.85 16.40 -11.83
C HIS A 350 8.05 15.44 -10.65
N ALA A 351 7.67 15.84 -9.43
CA ALA A 351 7.67 14.93 -8.28
C ALA A 351 6.68 13.78 -8.49
N SER A 352 5.51 14.06 -9.09
CA SER A 352 4.51 13.04 -9.38
C SER A 352 5.03 12.01 -10.39
N GLU A 353 5.73 12.43 -11.44
CA GLU A 353 6.39 11.53 -12.41
C GLU A 353 7.41 10.62 -11.72
N VAL A 354 8.27 11.19 -10.86
CA VAL A 354 9.24 10.42 -10.07
C VAL A 354 8.52 9.40 -9.19
N TYR A 355 7.45 9.79 -8.49
CA TYR A 355 6.71 8.90 -7.60
C TYR A 355 5.90 7.83 -8.33
N GLU A 356 5.44 8.09 -9.56
CA GLU A 356 4.81 7.06 -10.40
C GLU A 356 5.76 5.91 -10.71
N VAL A 357 7.00 6.23 -11.07
CA VAL A 357 8.01 5.20 -11.33
C VAL A 357 8.48 4.56 -10.02
N LEU A 358 8.75 5.38 -8.99
CA LEU A 358 9.22 4.94 -7.69
C LEU A 358 8.23 3.98 -7.01
N LEU A 359 6.92 4.17 -7.15
CA LEU A 359 5.88 3.36 -6.48
C LEU A 359 5.16 2.40 -7.44
N SER A 360 5.70 2.19 -8.63
CA SER A 360 5.04 1.40 -9.70
C SER A 360 4.61 -0.01 -9.29
N HIS A 361 5.31 -0.67 -8.35
CA HIS A 361 4.95 -2.02 -7.90
C HIS A 361 3.73 -2.06 -6.97
N VAL A 362 3.45 -0.96 -6.27
CA VAL A 362 2.33 -0.86 -5.33
C VAL A 362 1.19 0.00 -5.84
N LEU A 363 1.42 0.76 -6.92
CA LEU A 363 0.36 1.47 -7.60
C LEU A 363 -0.48 0.50 -8.45
N PRO A 364 -1.82 0.65 -8.48
CA PRO A 364 -2.67 -0.18 -9.32
C PRO A 364 -2.39 0.13 -10.80
N GLN A 365 -1.82 -0.85 -11.52
CA GLN A 365 -1.53 -0.74 -12.94
C GLN A 365 -2.83 -0.56 -13.75
N ILE A 366 -2.90 0.50 -14.55
CA ILE A 366 -3.97 0.72 -15.52
C ILE A 366 -3.39 0.31 -16.88
N LYS A 367 -3.79 -0.86 -17.41
CA LYS A 367 -3.56 -1.16 -18.84
C LYS A 367 -4.46 -0.23 -19.65
N GLU A 368 -3.92 0.87 -20.14
CA GLU A 368 -4.61 1.70 -21.12
C GLU A 368 -4.47 1.06 -22.51
N GLU A 369 -5.58 0.52 -23.03
CA GLU A 369 -5.70 0.34 -24.49
C GLU A 369 -5.67 1.73 -25.14
N LYS A 370 -4.74 1.93 -26.08
CA LYS A 370 -4.66 3.14 -26.91
C LYS A 370 -6.03 3.45 -27.53
N LYS A 371 -6.74 4.45 -27.00
CA LYS A 371 -7.96 4.99 -27.62
C LYS A 371 -7.80 6.49 -27.89
N SER A 372 -7.69 6.75 -29.20
CA SER A 372 -7.93 7.96 -30.00
C SER A 372 -8.34 9.26 -29.28
N PHE A 373 -7.69 10.34 -29.72
CA PHE A 373 -7.67 11.73 -29.24
C PHE A 373 -9.02 12.48 -29.08
N PHE A 374 -10.18 11.82 -29.24
CA PHE A 374 -11.51 12.48 -29.21
C PHE A 374 -12.37 12.19 -27.96
N SER A 375 -11.80 11.67 -26.87
CA SER A 375 -12.58 11.34 -25.66
C SER A 375 -12.56 12.40 -24.54
N TYR A 376 -11.97 13.59 -24.76
CA TYR A 376 -11.79 14.61 -23.71
C TYR A 376 -13.10 15.22 -23.15
N ILE A 377 -14.28 14.76 -23.57
CA ILE A 377 -15.56 15.15 -22.97
C ILE A 377 -16.41 13.91 -22.69
N ARG A 378 -16.10 13.19 -21.61
CA ARG A 378 -17.08 12.33 -20.94
C ARG A 378 -16.80 12.23 -19.43
N LYS A 379 -17.78 12.73 -18.65
CA LYS A 379 -17.85 12.72 -17.18
C LYS A 379 -17.34 11.40 -16.56
N LYS A 380 -16.25 11.48 -15.78
CA LYS A 380 -15.88 10.44 -14.80
C LYS A 380 -16.96 10.35 -13.72
N LYS A 381 -17.80 9.33 -13.76
CA LYS A 381 -18.71 8.96 -12.65
C LYS A 381 -17.99 7.90 -11.81
N LEU A 382 -17.82 8.21 -10.52
CA LEU A 382 -16.98 7.52 -9.54
C LEU A 382 -17.51 6.14 -9.11
N ILE A 383 -16.60 5.21 -8.85
CA ILE A 383 -16.81 4.08 -7.93
C ILE A 383 -16.44 4.59 -6.52
N LYS A 384 -17.39 4.54 -5.58
CA LYS A 384 -17.28 5.09 -4.22
C LYS A 384 -16.98 3.98 -3.20
N GLN A 385 -15.80 4.04 -2.58
CA GLN A 385 -15.55 3.50 -1.23
C GLN A 385 -14.68 4.51 -0.46
N HIS A 386 -15.27 5.53 0.16
CA HIS A 386 -14.55 6.47 1.04
C HIS A 386 -15.46 6.99 2.15
N LYS A 387 -14.88 7.25 3.34
CA LYS A 387 -15.56 7.87 4.47
C LYS A 387 -16.18 9.23 4.08
N PRO A 388 -17.39 9.56 4.56
CA PRO A 388 -18.12 10.78 4.19
C PRO A 388 -17.41 12.10 4.55
N ILE A 389 -16.47 12.07 5.50
CA ILE A 389 -15.69 13.24 5.94
C ILE A 389 -14.64 13.67 4.88
N LEU A 390 -13.99 12.71 4.22
CA LEU A 390 -12.97 12.96 3.19
C LEU A 390 -13.58 13.51 1.90
N LEU A 391 -14.77 13.03 1.53
CA LEU A 391 -15.53 13.53 0.39
C LEU A 391 -15.98 14.98 0.59
N LYS A 392 -16.29 15.40 1.83
CA LYS A 392 -16.76 16.75 2.14
C LYS A 392 -15.63 17.78 2.00
N LYS A 393 -14.40 17.44 2.37
CA LYS A 393 -13.20 18.29 2.26
C LYS A 393 -12.59 18.32 0.86
N ALA A 394 -12.54 17.20 0.15
CA ALA A 394 -12.12 17.19 -1.25
C ALA A 394 -13.10 17.98 -2.16
N ALA A 395 -14.39 17.97 -1.83
CA ALA A 395 -15.39 18.79 -2.51
C ALA A 395 -15.26 20.29 -2.21
N LEU A 396 -14.74 20.68 -1.04
CA LEU A 396 -14.45 22.07 -0.69
C LEU A 396 -13.29 22.63 -1.53
N ASN A 397 -12.23 21.84 -1.74
CA ASN A 397 -11.08 22.25 -2.58
C ASN A 397 -11.41 22.22 -4.09
N ALA A 398 -12.20 21.25 -4.57
CA ALA A 398 -12.66 21.24 -5.96
C ALA A 398 -13.62 22.40 -6.30
N GLY A 399 -14.24 23.02 -5.27
CA GLY A 399 -15.05 24.22 -5.41
C GLY A 399 -14.24 25.45 -5.79
N SER A 400 -13.02 25.60 -5.24
CA SER A 400 -12.16 26.77 -5.52
C SER A 400 -11.55 26.71 -6.93
N GLU A 401 -11.08 25.53 -7.37
CA GLU A 401 -10.54 25.36 -8.73
C GLU A 401 -11.57 25.69 -9.82
N LYS A 402 -12.85 25.36 -9.58
CA LYS A 402 -13.92 25.65 -10.53
C LYS A 402 -14.23 27.15 -10.61
N THR A 403 -14.15 27.87 -9.49
CA THR A 403 -14.29 29.33 -9.46
C THR A 403 -13.08 30.03 -10.10
N ASP A 404 -11.86 29.52 -9.91
CA ASP A 404 -10.65 30.09 -10.50
C ASP A 404 -10.63 29.91 -12.02
N PHE A 405 -11.06 28.74 -12.51
CA PHE A 405 -11.21 28.50 -13.96
C PHE A 405 -12.27 29.42 -14.59
N LEU A 406 -13.40 29.66 -13.92
CA LEU A 406 -14.44 30.59 -14.38
C LEU A 406 -13.94 32.04 -14.40
N ASN A 407 -13.18 32.46 -13.38
CA ASN A 407 -12.56 33.78 -13.33
C ASN A 407 -11.52 33.95 -14.45
N PHE A 408 -10.71 32.93 -14.72
CA PHE A 408 -9.76 32.94 -15.83
C PHE A 408 -10.45 33.06 -17.18
N LEU A 409 -11.55 32.32 -17.41
CA LEU A 409 -12.34 32.41 -18.64
C LEU A 409 -12.99 33.79 -18.82
N MET A 410 -13.47 34.40 -17.72
CA MET A 410 -14.00 35.76 -17.72
C MET A 410 -12.92 36.80 -18.08
N ILE A 411 -11.71 36.67 -17.57
CA ILE A 411 -10.58 37.55 -17.91
C ILE A 411 -10.25 37.44 -19.42
N ILE A 412 -10.20 36.23 -19.96
CA ILE A 412 -9.99 36.01 -21.40
C ILE A 412 -11.09 36.68 -22.22
N LEU A 413 -12.36 36.54 -21.81
CA LEU A 413 -13.49 37.16 -22.51
C LEU A 413 -13.38 38.70 -22.51
N ILE A 414 -13.01 39.30 -21.37
CA ILE A 414 -12.82 40.74 -21.24
C ILE A 414 -11.70 41.23 -22.16
N ILE A 415 -10.54 40.55 -22.15
CA ILE A 415 -9.42 40.88 -23.04
C ILE A 415 -9.85 40.80 -24.50
N SER A 416 -10.60 39.76 -24.89
CA SER A 416 -11.13 39.59 -26.24
C SER A 416 -12.01 40.76 -26.67
N VAL A 417 -12.92 41.21 -25.79
CA VAL A 417 -13.80 42.36 -26.06
C VAL A 417 -12.99 43.64 -26.20
N VAL A 418 -12.01 43.88 -25.32
CA VAL A 418 -11.15 45.06 -25.38
C VAL A 418 -10.37 45.11 -26.69
N VAL A 419 -9.81 43.98 -27.14
CA VAL A 419 -9.09 43.89 -28.42
C VAL A 419 -10.04 44.19 -29.59
N ILE A 420 -11.26 43.64 -29.59
CA ILE A 420 -12.25 43.90 -30.65
C ILE A 420 -12.63 45.38 -30.69
N VAL A 421 -12.90 45.99 -29.53
CA VAL A 421 -13.23 47.42 -29.43
C VAL A 421 -12.04 48.28 -29.87
N PHE A 422 -10.82 47.91 -29.51
CA PHE A 422 -9.61 48.60 -29.94
C PHE A 422 -9.42 48.54 -31.46
N VAL A 423 -9.56 47.35 -32.06
CA VAL A 423 -9.50 47.18 -33.52
C VAL A 423 -10.61 47.98 -34.21
N TYR A 424 -11.83 47.97 -33.67
CA TYR A 424 -12.92 48.78 -34.19
C TYR A 424 -12.61 50.28 -34.11
N LEU A 425 -12.12 50.77 -32.98
CA LEU A 425 -11.72 52.16 -32.81
C LEU A 425 -10.60 52.55 -33.77
N VAL A 426 -9.56 51.73 -33.91
CA VAL A 426 -8.46 51.98 -34.84
C VAL A 426 -8.97 52.01 -36.28
N THR A 427 -9.88 51.10 -36.66
CA THR A 427 -10.36 50.98 -38.05
C THR A 427 -11.42 52.03 -38.43
N HIS A 428 -12.33 52.38 -37.52
CA HIS A 428 -13.53 53.19 -37.81
C HIS A 428 -13.50 54.61 -37.24
N THR A 429 -12.49 54.99 -36.44
CA THR A 429 -12.33 56.37 -35.97
C THR A 429 -11.13 57.07 -36.59
N THR A 430 -11.20 58.39 -36.68
CA THR A 430 -10.11 59.26 -37.14
C THR A 430 -9.04 59.49 -36.06
N LEU A 431 -9.32 59.09 -34.81
CA LEU A 431 -8.46 59.30 -33.65
C LEU A 431 -7.09 58.61 -33.76
N PHE A 432 -7.01 57.50 -34.52
CA PHE A 432 -5.79 56.69 -34.67
C PHE A 432 -5.18 56.77 -36.08
N THR A 433 -5.47 57.84 -36.83
CA THR A 433 -4.93 58.09 -38.17
C THR A 433 -3.39 58.14 -38.20
N GLY A 434 -2.76 58.67 -37.15
CA GLY A 434 -1.29 58.68 -37.00
C GLY A 434 -0.68 57.27 -36.92
N ILE A 435 -1.32 56.35 -36.21
CA ILE A 435 -0.87 54.94 -36.10
C ILE A 435 -1.06 54.22 -37.44
N LYS A 436 -2.19 54.44 -38.12
CA LYS A 436 -2.42 53.91 -39.47
C LYS A 436 -1.38 54.39 -40.49
N ALA A 437 -0.96 55.66 -40.40
CA ALA A 437 0.07 56.22 -41.27
C ALA A 437 1.46 55.59 -41.01
N TYR A 438 1.81 55.41 -39.73
CA TYR A 438 3.06 54.75 -39.32
C TYR A 438 3.18 53.31 -39.81
N PHE A 439 2.12 52.50 -39.69
CA PHE A 439 2.16 51.12 -40.21
C PHE A 439 2.17 51.07 -41.75
N ARG A 440 1.54 52.03 -42.44
CA ARG A 440 1.66 52.15 -43.90
C ARG A 440 3.06 52.52 -44.37
N SER A 441 3.83 53.29 -43.60
CA SER A 441 5.22 53.62 -43.93
C SER A 441 6.22 52.50 -43.63
N ILE A 442 5.77 51.39 -43.03
CA ILE A 442 6.59 50.18 -42.81
C ILE A 442 6.34 49.14 -43.91
N VAL A 443 5.17 49.18 -44.55
CA VAL A 443 4.75 48.22 -45.59
C VAL A 443 5.01 48.74 -47.01
N ASN A 444 5.20 50.06 -47.17
CA ASN A 444 5.77 50.69 -48.37
C ASN A 444 7.24 51.03 -48.11
#